data_AF-B9XA64-F1
#
_entry.id   AF-B9XA64-F1
#
_cell.length_a   1.000
_cell.length_b   1.000
_cell.length_c   1.000
_cell.angle_alpha   90.00
_cell.angle_beta   90.00
_cell.angle_gamma   90.00
#
_symmetry.space_group_name_H-M   'P 1'
#
loop_
_entity.id
_entity.type
_entity.pdbx_description
1 polymer ?
#
loop_
_entity_poly.entity_id
_entity_poly.type
_entity_poly.pdbx_seq_one_letter_code
_entity_poly.pdbx_strand_id
1 'polypeptide(L)'
;MKASTPNWKSTHEPMAFAGLSSKRTAQRPMSLLEIQDGIRRAAALPLDRATTIPAQAYTSEEFFEWEVEHVLRAGWQSLAHISQIPAPGDFLNVDLLGEPLIVVHAKDGSIRVLSRVCPHRSMDIMPADFGYPGHSHNSDESSDGNPKCGNTRLFLCPYHSWTFELDGRLKACPEMHEASDFCRDEYSLKTFRCEIWQGFVFVNLDGSATPLTAELSEMATDLEAFRLSELKVVIAREWACPFNWKVLAENFMESYHHLGIHHKTLQPLMPARDTWTEQERRRYVRAHLPYKDTVREDFRAFEKKADFSEALPPLPLLNPEQKSEWGLFLVHPTFLLATAPDRVIWYRLLPLGPNRLDLMTTTLVAPDTTRLKNFEKLRSLATEQLTAFHVEDMEVCTAVQRGLYASGWQPGRLSHLEMPVWLFHRYLAARISGKWPTDDYQPAPSQRSENCVTSCSR
;
A
#
# COMPACT_ATOMS: atom_id res chain seq x y z
N MET A 1 2.41 -20.04 27.64
CA MET A 1 2.50 -20.91 26.44
C MET A 1 2.80 -19.98 25.27
N LYS A 2 3.92 -20.16 24.58
CA LYS A 2 4.26 -19.34 23.40
C LYS A 2 3.28 -19.73 22.29
N ALA A 3 2.28 -18.88 22.04
CA ALA A 3 1.47 -19.02 20.83
C ALA A 3 2.40 -18.76 19.64
N SER A 4 2.67 -19.80 18.86
CA SER A 4 3.36 -19.67 17.59
C SER A 4 2.58 -18.70 16.71
N THR A 5 3.21 -17.62 16.25
CA THR A 5 2.65 -16.73 15.24
C THR A 5 2.17 -17.57 14.06
N PRO A 6 0.91 -17.45 13.61
CA PRO A 6 0.41 -18.24 12.47
C PRO A 6 1.31 -18.00 11.26
N ASN A 7 1.98 -19.05 10.79
CA ASN A 7 2.84 -18.97 9.62
C ASN A 7 1.95 -19.03 8.37
N TRP A 8 1.45 -17.85 7.96
CA TRP A 8 0.61 -17.67 6.77
C TRP A 8 1.24 -18.33 5.52
N LYS A 9 2.57 -18.23 5.38
CA LYS A 9 3.31 -18.83 4.24
C LYS A 9 3.23 -20.36 4.20
N SER A 10 3.05 -21.05 5.33
CA SER A 10 3.03 -22.53 5.36
C SER A 10 1.65 -23.16 5.23
N THR A 11 0.58 -22.42 5.52
CA THR A 11 -0.80 -22.94 5.45
C THR A 11 -1.54 -22.56 4.17
N HIS A 12 -0.99 -21.57 3.44
CA HIS A 12 -1.55 -21.06 2.19
C HIS A 12 -0.42 -20.98 1.17
N GLU A 13 0.16 -22.12 0.79
CA GLU A 13 0.63 -22.22 -0.59
C GLU A 13 -0.52 -21.72 -1.46
N PRO A 14 -0.27 -20.82 -2.43
CA PRO A 14 -1.33 -20.38 -3.33
C PRO A 14 -1.99 -21.66 -3.79
N MET A 15 -3.28 -21.86 -3.48
CA MET A 15 -4.04 -22.96 -4.09
C MET A 15 -3.62 -22.92 -5.54
N ALA A 16 -3.06 -24.02 -6.03
CA ALA A 16 -2.50 -24.11 -7.37
C ALA A 16 -3.63 -23.94 -8.39
N PHE A 17 -4.12 -22.71 -8.53
CA PHE A 17 -4.78 -22.17 -9.70
C PHE A 17 -3.71 -21.79 -10.74
N ALA A 18 -2.43 -21.78 -10.34
CA ALA A 18 -1.28 -21.83 -11.23
C ALA A 18 -1.35 -23.12 -12.09
N GLY A 19 -2.04 -23.02 -13.23
CA GLY A 19 -2.24 -24.10 -14.19
C GLY A 19 -3.69 -24.39 -14.57
N LEU A 20 -4.69 -23.78 -13.92
CA LEU A 20 -6.09 -23.93 -14.34
C LEU A 20 -6.40 -22.89 -15.43
N SER A 21 -6.23 -23.32 -16.68
CA SER A 21 -6.67 -22.63 -17.91
C SER A 21 -7.98 -21.84 -17.71
N SER A 22 -8.06 -20.66 -18.36
CA SER A 22 -9.27 -19.82 -18.51
C SER A 22 -10.53 -20.58 -18.96
N LYS A 23 -10.39 -21.83 -19.43
CA LYS A 23 -11.48 -22.74 -19.78
C LYS A 23 -12.28 -23.32 -18.59
N ARG A 24 -11.98 -22.98 -17.33
CA ARG A 24 -12.75 -23.40 -16.14
C ARG A 24 -13.34 -22.26 -15.31
N THR A 25 -13.49 -21.04 -15.85
CA THR A 25 -14.41 -20.10 -15.21
C THR A 25 -15.82 -20.64 -15.37
N ALA A 26 -16.54 -20.81 -14.27
CA ALA A 26 -17.92 -21.28 -14.34
C ALA A 26 -18.86 -20.19 -14.92
N GLN A 27 -18.38 -18.95 -14.99
CA GLN A 27 -19.01 -17.82 -15.66
C GLN A 27 -18.59 -17.72 -17.14
N ARG A 28 -19.48 -17.17 -17.98
CA ARG A 28 -19.15 -16.76 -19.35
C ARG A 28 -18.09 -15.65 -19.32
N PRO A 29 -16.97 -15.76 -20.06
CA PRO A 29 -16.03 -14.66 -20.23
C PRO A 29 -16.71 -13.42 -20.84
N MET A 30 -16.43 -12.26 -20.25
CA MET A 30 -16.79 -10.94 -20.70
C MET A 30 -15.58 -10.35 -21.42
N SER A 31 -15.83 -9.64 -22.51
CA SER A 31 -14.83 -8.78 -23.16
C SER A 31 -14.43 -7.61 -22.25
N LEU A 32 -13.26 -7.02 -22.52
CA LEU A 32 -12.83 -5.78 -21.86
C LEU A 32 -13.93 -4.70 -21.83
N LEU A 33 -14.62 -4.48 -22.96
CA LEU A 33 -15.67 -3.47 -23.06
C LEU A 33 -16.88 -3.79 -22.17
N GLU A 34 -17.29 -5.05 -22.11
CA GLU A 34 -18.41 -5.48 -21.23
C GLU A 34 -18.07 -5.28 -19.75
N ILE A 35 -16.81 -5.53 -19.36
CA ILE A 35 -16.33 -5.30 -17.98
C ILE A 35 -16.35 -3.80 -17.67
N GLN A 36 -15.77 -2.98 -18.55
CA GLN A 36 -15.73 -1.53 -18.42
C GLN A 36 -17.14 -0.91 -18.35
N ASP A 37 -18.05 -1.36 -19.20
CA ASP A 37 -19.45 -0.94 -19.19
C ASP A 37 -20.16 -1.35 -17.89
N GLY A 38 -19.86 -2.55 -17.37
CA GLY A 38 -20.40 -3.00 -16.09
C GLY A 38 -19.93 -2.14 -14.91
N ILE A 39 -18.66 -1.75 -14.90
CA ILE A 39 -18.10 -0.82 -13.90
C ILE A 39 -18.79 0.53 -13.99
N ARG A 40 -18.90 1.12 -15.19
CA ARG A 40 -19.61 2.40 -15.40
C ARG A 40 -21.06 2.34 -14.93
N ARG A 41 -21.79 1.26 -15.24
CA ARG A 41 -23.18 1.08 -14.80
C ARG A 41 -23.30 1.01 -13.27
N ALA A 42 -22.42 0.27 -12.60
CA ALA A 42 -22.43 0.18 -11.13
C ALA A 42 -22.10 1.54 -10.48
N ALA A 43 -21.06 2.23 -10.98
CA ALA A 43 -20.62 3.54 -10.49
C ALA A 43 -21.65 4.67 -10.69
N ALA A 44 -22.51 4.56 -11.71
CA ALA A 44 -23.56 5.53 -12.00
C ALA A 44 -24.76 5.43 -11.04
N LEU A 45 -24.88 4.34 -10.27
CA LEU A 45 -25.93 4.20 -9.26
C LEU A 45 -25.63 5.09 -8.05
N PRO A 46 -26.65 5.73 -7.44
CA PRO A 46 -26.46 6.40 -6.15
C PRO A 46 -26.13 5.38 -5.06
N LEU A 47 -25.47 5.83 -3.98
CA LEU A 47 -25.00 4.96 -2.89
C LEU A 47 -26.10 4.03 -2.34
N ASP A 48 -27.31 4.54 -2.13
CA ASP A 48 -28.47 3.79 -1.61
C ASP A 48 -29.01 2.72 -2.56
N ARG A 49 -28.49 2.67 -3.80
CA ARG A 49 -28.78 1.66 -4.83
C ARG A 49 -27.52 1.00 -5.37
N ALA A 50 -26.35 1.30 -4.81
CA ALA A 50 -25.07 0.84 -5.31
C ALA A 50 -24.96 -0.69 -5.25
N THR A 51 -24.21 -1.22 -6.21
CA THR A 51 -23.90 -2.64 -6.35
C THR A 51 -22.41 -2.84 -6.52
N THR A 52 -21.92 -4.04 -6.24
CA THR A 52 -20.56 -4.43 -6.63
C THR A 52 -20.38 -4.41 -8.15
N ILE A 53 -19.15 -4.18 -8.61
CA ILE A 53 -18.78 -4.24 -10.04
C ILE A 53 -18.72 -5.71 -10.53
N PRO A 54 -18.68 -5.95 -11.86
CA PRO A 54 -18.59 -7.31 -12.40
C PRO A 54 -17.43 -8.12 -11.80
N ALA A 55 -17.65 -9.40 -11.48
CA ALA A 55 -16.59 -10.27 -10.96
C ALA A 55 -15.34 -10.33 -11.84
N GLN A 56 -15.50 -10.16 -13.16
CA GLN A 56 -14.39 -10.17 -14.10
C GLN A 56 -13.51 -8.92 -14.07
N ALA A 57 -13.94 -7.85 -13.39
CA ALA A 57 -13.05 -6.76 -13.02
C ALA A 57 -11.94 -7.20 -12.02
N TYR A 58 -12.14 -8.32 -11.33
CA TYR A 58 -11.19 -8.88 -10.35
C TYR A 58 -10.57 -10.21 -10.81
N THR A 59 -10.95 -10.75 -11.96
CA THR A 59 -10.54 -12.11 -12.36
C THR A 59 -10.06 -12.20 -13.81
N SER A 60 -10.35 -11.21 -14.65
CA SER A 60 -9.90 -11.17 -16.05
C SER A 60 -8.46 -10.68 -16.16
N GLU A 61 -7.63 -11.45 -16.86
CA GLU A 61 -6.26 -11.04 -17.23
C GLU A 61 -6.28 -9.83 -18.17
N GLU A 62 -7.20 -9.81 -19.15
CA GLU A 62 -7.33 -8.70 -20.12
C GLU A 62 -7.67 -7.37 -19.41
N PHE A 63 -8.55 -7.42 -18.41
CA PHE A 63 -8.85 -6.24 -17.62
C PHE A 63 -7.69 -5.84 -16.71
N PHE A 64 -6.99 -6.81 -16.10
CA PHE A 64 -5.80 -6.51 -15.30
C PHE A 64 -4.70 -5.83 -16.13
N GLU A 65 -4.41 -6.28 -17.34
CA GLU A 65 -3.45 -5.61 -18.23
C GLU A 65 -3.89 -4.18 -18.58
N TRP A 66 -5.18 -3.98 -18.83
CA TRP A 66 -5.73 -2.65 -19.01
C TRP A 66 -5.52 -1.77 -17.76
N GLU A 67 -5.74 -2.31 -16.55
CA GLU A 67 -5.46 -1.61 -15.29
C GLU A 67 -3.98 -1.28 -15.13
N VAL A 68 -3.08 -2.22 -15.48
CA VAL A 68 -1.63 -1.99 -15.43
C VAL A 68 -1.28 -0.77 -16.26
N GLU A 69 -1.74 -0.68 -17.50
CA GLU A 69 -1.46 0.44 -18.40
C GLU A 69 -2.12 1.75 -17.94
N HIS A 70 -3.42 1.75 -17.64
CA HIS A 70 -4.21 2.98 -17.53
C HIS A 70 -4.42 3.48 -16.09
N VAL A 71 -4.19 2.61 -15.10
CA VAL A 71 -4.43 2.88 -13.68
C VAL A 71 -3.13 2.81 -12.89
N LEU A 72 -2.42 1.69 -12.93
CA LEU A 72 -1.31 1.42 -12.03
C LEU A 72 -0.01 2.10 -12.48
N ARG A 73 0.40 1.93 -13.75
CA ARG A 73 1.62 2.56 -14.30
C ARG A 73 1.47 4.08 -14.49
N ALA A 74 0.27 4.52 -14.85
CA ALA A 74 -0.08 5.93 -15.00
C ALA A 74 -0.21 6.67 -13.65
N GLY A 75 -0.53 5.95 -12.57
CA GLY A 75 -0.67 6.49 -11.22
C GLY A 75 0.65 6.60 -10.44
N TRP A 76 0.60 7.28 -9.29
CA TRP A 76 1.70 7.28 -8.32
C TRP A 76 1.62 6.00 -7.45
N GLN A 77 2.73 5.28 -7.34
CA GLN A 77 2.85 4.05 -6.54
C GLN A 77 3.83 4.29 -5.38
N SER A 78 3.40 4.06 -4.14
CA SER A 78 4.28 4.22 -2.97
C SER A 78 5.18 2.99 -2.80
N LEU A 79 6.49 3.19 -2.74
CA LEU A 79 7.49 2.13 -2.69
C LEU A 79 8.13 1.97 -1.30
N ALA A 80 8.31 3.06 -0.56
CA ALA A 80 9.09 3.07 0.67
C ALA A 80 8.71 4.26 1.56
N HIS A 81 9.09 4.18 2.84
CA HIS A 81 9.25 5.35 3.69
C HIS A 81 10.74 5.69 3.84
N ILE A 82 11.10 6.98 3.86
CA ILE A 82 12.51 7.42 3.95
C ILE A 82 13.23 6.89 5.19
N SER A 83 12.50 6.53 6.26
CA SER A 83 13.09 5.90 7.44
C SER A 83 13.69 4.53 7.18
N GLN A 84 13.35 3.88 6.06
CA GLN A 84 13.90 2.59 5.67
C GLN A 84 15.26 2.72 4.96
N ILE A 85 15.62 3.94 4.51
CA ILE A 85 16.89 4.26 3.82
C ILE A 85 17.53 5.55 4.39
N PRO A 86 17.77 5.62 5.71
CA PRO A 86 18.15 6.87 6.38
C PRO A 86 19.52 7.44 5.98
N ALA A 87 20.44 6.61 5.46
CA ALA A 87 21.81 7.00 5.17
C ALA A 87 22.18 6.81 3.69
N PRO A 88 23.12 7.61 3.15
CA PRO A 88 23.62 7.40 1.79
C PRO A 88 24.15 5.98 1.59
N GLY A 89 23.80 5.39 0.46
CA GLY A 89 24.08 3.99 0.13
C GLY A 89 22.98 3.03 0.53
N ASP A 90 22.08 3.40 1.44
CA ASP A 90 20.94 2.56 1.80
C ASP A 90 20.02 2.40 0.58
N PHE A 91 19.59 1.17 0.33
CA PHE A 91 18.69 0.85 -0.77
C PHE A 91 17.65 -0.20 -0.40
N LEU A 92 16.55 -0.18 -1.16
CA LEU A 92 15.51 -1.19 -1.19
C LEU A 92 15.31 -1.66 -2.63
N ASN A 93 15.20 -2.97 -2.79
CA ASN A 93 14.81 -3.60 -4.03
C ASN A 93 13.30 -3.82 -4.04
N VAL A 94 12.64 -3.38 -5.10
CA VAL A 94 11.19 -3.51 -5.26
C VAL A 94 10.86 -3.92 -6.69
N ASP A 95 10.12 -5.01 -6.85
CA ASP A 95 9.57 -5.41 -8.14
C ASP A 95 8.14 -4.89 -8.25
N LEU A 96 7.88 -3.97 -9.19
CA LEU A 96 6.58 -3.34 -9.37
C LEU A 96 6.12 -3.53 -10.81
N LEU A 97 5.04 -4.30 -11.01
CA LEU A 97 4.40 -4.50 -12.33
C LEU A 97 5.40 -5.00 -13.40
N GLY A 98 6.28 -5.92 -13.00
CA GLY A 98 7.33 -6.48 -13.86
C GLY A 98 8.60 -5.63 -13.99
N GLU A 99 8.65 -4.42 -13.40
CA GLU A 99 9.84 -3.58 -13.39
C GLU A 99 10.67 -3.86 -12.13
N PRO A 100 11.92 -4.34 -12.25
CA PRO A 100 12.80 -4.46 -11.11
C PRO A 100 13.44 -3.11 -10.79
N LEU A 101 13.14 -2.58 -9.60
CA LEU A 101 13.51 -1.23 -9.17
C LEU A 101 14.45 -1.25 -7.98
N ILE A 102 15.26 -0.20 -7.89
CA ILE A 102 16.08 0.16 -6.74
C ILE A 102 15.62 1.51 -6.21
N VAL A 103 15.12 1.56 -4.98
CA VAL A 103 14.96 2.83 -4.25
C VAL A 103 16.24 3.05 -3.46
N VAL A 104 16.95 4.14 -3.72
CA VAL A 104 18.29 4.39 -3.12
C VAL A 104 18.40 5.80 -2.56
N HIS A 105 19.05 5.91 -1.41
CA HIS A 105 19.56 7.18 -0.89
C HIS A 105 20.95 7.43 -1.49
N ALA A 106 21.03 8.35 -2.45
CA ALA A 106 22.26 8.66 -3.17
C ALA A 106 23.24 9.49 -2.32
N LYS A 107 24.50 9.58 -2.78
CA LYS A 107 25.59 10.29 -2.08
C LYS A 107 25.36 11.79 -1.94
N ASP A 108 24.56 12.37 -2.84
CA ASP A 108 24.17 13.78 -2.84
C ASP A 108 23.02 14.09 -1.86
N GLY A 109 22.52 13.08 -1.13
CA GLY A 109 21.38 13.20 -0.22
C GLY A 109 20.02 13.07 -0.90
N SER A 110 19.97 12.89 -2.22
CA SER A 110 18.71 12.66 -2.93
C SER A 110 18.23 11.21 -2.80
N ILE A 111 16.91 11.00 -2.76
CA ILE A 111 16.32 9.67 -2.95
C ILE A 111 16.00 9.51 -4.43
N ARG A 112 16.36 8.36 -5.01
CA ARG A 112 16.16 8.03 -6.42
C ARG A 112 15.50 6.67 -6.57
N VAL A 113 14.76 6.49 -7.67
CA VAL A 113 14.25 5.18 -8.10
C VAL A 113 14.90 4.84 -9.43
N LEU A 114 15.74 3.80 -9.44
CA LEU A 114 16.51 3.35 -10.61
C LEU A 114 15.99 2.01 -11.10
N SER A 115 16.14 1.74 -12.39
CA SER A 115 16.04 0.38 -12.92
C SER A 115 17.17 -0.46 -12.39
N ARG A 116 16.85 -1.68 -11.97
CA ARG A 116 17.83 -2.71 -11.60
C ARG A 116 18.38 -3.45 -12.84
N VAL A 117 18.00 -3.06 -14.05
CA VAL A 117 18.42 -3.72 -15.30
C VAL A 117 19.67 -3.05 -15.88
N CYS A 118 20.74 -3.83 -16.03
CA CYS A 118 21.98 -3.41 -16.66
C CYS A 118 21.75 -3.14 -18.16
N PRO A 119 22.11 -1.96 -18.69
CA PRO A 119 21.92 -1.62 -20.11
C PRO A 119 22.84 -2.41 -21.07
N HIS A 120 23.83 -3.14 -20.57
CA HIS A 120 24.72 -3.94 -21.43
C HIS A 120 23.97 -5.13 -22.06
N ARG A 121 23.46 -6.04 -21.24
CA ARG A 121 22.78 -7.28 -21.67
C ARG A 121 21.60 -7.65 -20.77
N SER A 122 20.90 -6.63 -20.29
CA SER A 122 19.64 -6.73 -19.54
C SER A 122 19.69 -7.54 -18.24
N MET A 123 20.88 -7.73 -17.68
CA MET A 123 21.04 -8.43 -16.41
C MET A 123 20.38 -7.63 -15.29
N ASP A 124 19.50 -8.25 -14.50
CA ASP A 124 19.15 -7.72 -13.19
C ASP A 124 20.44 -7.66 -12.34
N ILE A 125 20.85 -6.47 -11.89
CA ILE A 125 22.12 -6.29 -11.19
C ILE A 125 22.08 -6.76 -9.73
N MET A 126 20.90 -6.98 -9.15
CA MET A 126 20.74 -7.57 -7.81
C MET A 126 19.56 -8.56 -7.80
N PRO A 127 19.65 -9.68 -8.55
CA PRO A 127 18.61 -10.68 -8.57
C PRO A 127 18.54 -11.39 -7.21
N ALA A 128 17.44 -12.06 -6.93
CA ALA A 128 17.36 -12.91 -5.75
C ALA A 128 18.44 -14.01 -5.81
N ASP A 129 19.07 -14.30 -4.67
CA ASP A 129 19.98 -15.44 -4.45
C ASP A 129 21.28 -15.47 -5.28
N PHE A 130 21.54 -14.44 -6.09
CA PHE A 130 22.75 -14.34 -6.91
C PHE A 130 23.20 -12.88 -7.01
N GLY A 131 24.51 -12.60 -6.99
CA GLY A 131 25.00 -11.23 -7.10
C GLY A 131 26.30 -10.99 -6.35
N TYR A 132 26.60 -9.73 -6.08
CA TYR A 132 27.77 -9.32 -5.29
C TYR A 132 27.45 -9.13 -3.81
N PRO A 133 28.44 -9.36 -2.92
CA PRO A 133 28.31 -9.01 -1.51
C PRO A 133 27.94 -7.54 -1.32
N GLY A 134 26.91 -7.27 -0.50
CA GLY A 134 26.37 -5.92 -0.29
C GLY A 134 25.28 -5.50 -1.28
N HIS A 135 24.93 -6.33 -2.27
CA HIS A 135 23.75 -6.17 -3.14
C HIS A 135 22.58 -7.08 -2.76
N SER A 136 22.79 -7.97 -1.80
CA SER A 136 21.77 -8.64 -0.98
C SER A 136 22.34 -8.87 0.42
N HIS A 137 21.50 -8.94 1.46
CA HIS A 137 21.88 -9.14 2.86
C HIS A 137 22.48 -10.54 3.18
N ASN A 138 23.11 -11.22 2.21
CA ASN A 138 23.85 -12.45 2.47
C ASN A 138 25.24 -12.15 3.06
N SER A 139 25.24 -11.86 4.36
CA SER A 139 26.33 -12.19 5.26
C SER A 139 25.76 -12.28 6.68
N ASP A 140 25.33 -13.48 7.10
CA ASP A 140 25.18 -14.03 8.47
C ASP A 140 24.79 -13.14 9.69
N GLU A 141 24.38 -11.89 9.51
CA GLU A 141 24.19 -10.89 10.57
C GLU A 141 22.95 -9.99 10.37
N SER A 142 21.94 -10.41 9.59
CA SER A 142 20.63 -9.73 9.60
C SER A 142 19.66 -10.46 10.54
N SER A 143 19.25 -9.78 11.60
CA SER A 143 18.27 -10.30 12.58
C SER A 143 16.83 -10.32 12.04
N ASP A 144 16.59 -9.91 10.79
CA ASP A 144 15.27 -9.80 10.17
C ASP A 144 15.11 -10.51 8.81
N GLY A 145 16.19 -11.01 8.20
CA GLY A 145 16.14 -11.98 7.10
C GLY A 145 15.52 -11.49 5.78
N ASN A 146 15.59 -10.19 5.48
CA ASN A 146 15.04 -9.65 4.21
C ASN A 146 16.13 -9.46 3.12
N PRO A 147 16.16 -10.26 2.04
CA PRO A 147 17.17 -10.15 0.96
C PRO A 147 16.99 -8.93 0.04
N LYS A 148 15.98 -8.08 0.30
CA LYS A 148 15.55 -6.96 -0.57
C LYS A 148 16.02 -5.58 -0.10
N CYS A 149 17.00 -5.47 0.78
CA CYS A 149 17.57 -4.19 1.22
C CYS A 149 19.08 -4.30 1.48
N GLY A 150 19.74 -3.17 1.73
CA GLY A 150 21.15 -3.13 2.11
C GLY A 150 21.75 -1.74 2.08
N ASN A 151 23.07 -1.66 2.24
CA ASN A 151 23.87 -0.44 2.05
C ASN A 151 25.02 -0.73 1.10
N THR A 152 25.22 0.12 0.08
CA THR A 152 26.32 -0.04 -0.87
C THR A 152 26.86 1.28 -1.39
N ARG A 153 28.11 1.27 -1.88
CA ARG A 153 28.78 2.46 -2.42
C ARG A 153 28.61 2.62 -3.94
N LEU A 154 28.32 1.50 -4.63
CA LEU A 154 28.22 1.35 -6.08
C LEU A 154 27.32 0.15 -6.40
N PHE A 155 26.63 0.17 -7.53
CA PHE A 155 25.94 -1.02 -8.06
C PHE A 155 26.83 -1.74 -9.06
N LEU A 156 26.92 -3.06 -9.00
CA LEU A 156 27.83 -3.85 -9.81
C LEU A 156 27.05 -4.96 -10.48
N CYS A 157 27.07 -5.00 -11.81
CA CYS A 157 26.39 -6.02 -12.58
C CYS A 157 27.15 -7.35 -12.48
N PRO A 158 26.55 -8.43 -11.94
CA PRO A 158 27.22 -9.72 -11.73
C PRO A 158 27.56 -10.45 -13.02
N TYR A 159 27.10 -9.95 -14.17
CA TYR A 159 27.41 -10.58 -15.45
C TYR A 159 28.79 -10.20 -15.98
N HIS A 160 29.09 -8.90 -16.10
CA HIS A 160 30.34 -8.42 -16.73
C HIS A 160 31.00 -7.28 -15.96
N SER A 161 30.68 -7.12 -14.67
CA SER A 161 31.25 -6.10 -13.78
C SER A 161 31.06 -4.65 -14.26
N TRP A 162 30.03 -4.36 -15.06
CA TRP A 162 29.62 -2.98 -15.31
C TRP A 162 29.18 -2.35 -13.98
N THR A 163 29.79 -1.23 -13.64
CA THR A 163 29.68 -0.59 -12.33
C THR A 163 28.95 0.73 -12.47
N PHE A 164 27.96 0.98 -11.65
CA PHE A 164 27.15 2.20 -11.65
C PHE A 164 27.30 2.95 -10.32
N GLU A 165 27.28 4.27 -10.39
CA GLU A 165 27.12 5.13 -9.21
C GLU A 165 25.68 5.03 -8.66
N LEU A 166 25.45 5.53 -7.44
CA LEU A 166 24.12 5.50 -6.80
C LEU A 166 23.10 6.43 -7.45
N ASP A 167 23.54 7.27 -8.39
CA ASP A 167 22.68 8.09 -9.26
C ASP A 167 22.38 7.40 -10.61
N GLY A 168 22.86 6.18 -10.82
CA GLY A 168 22.66 5.37 -12.02
C GLY A 168 23.71 5.55 -13.12
N ARG A 169 24.61 6.54 -13.03
CA ARG A 169 25.63 6.76 -14.08
C ARG A 169 26.61 5.59 -14.16
N LEU A 170 26.95 5.17 -15.37
CA LEU A 170 27.98 4.15 -15.60
C LEU A 170 29.36 4.70 -15.21
N LYS A 171 29.97 4.07 -14.21
CA LYS A 171 31.29 4.40 -13.68
C LYS A 171 32.40 3.66 -14.42
N ALA A 172 32.23 2.35 -14.60
CA ALA A 172 33.23 1.47 -15.18
C ALA A 172 32.58 0.35 -16.00
N CYS A 173 33.22 0.00 -17.11
CA CYS A 173 32.79 -1.03 -18.05
C CYS A 173 34.05 -1.72 -18.62
N PRO A 174 34.45 -2.88 -18.06
CA PRO A 174 35.68 -3.57 -18.46
C PRO A 174 35.73 -3.88 -19.95
N GLU A 175 36.94 -3.85 -20.54
CA GLU A 175 37.22 -4.22 -21.93
C GLU A 175 36.49 -3.42 -23.03
N MET A 176 35.68 -2.41 -22.70
CA MET A 176 34.97 -1.59 -23.70
C MET A 176 35.87 -0.61 -24.48
N HIS A 177 37.17 -0.54 -24.17
CA HIS A 177 38.12 0.37 -24.83
C HIS A 177 38.42 0.01 -26.29
N GLU A 178 38.18 -1.25 -26.69
CA GLU A 178 38.29 -1.68 -28.10
C GLU A 178 36.96 -1.57 -28.86
N ALA A 179 35.85 -1.25 -28.18
CA ALA A 179 34.55 -1.07 -28.83
C ALA A 179 34.55 0.28 -29.58
N SER A 180 34.49 0.22 -30.92
CA SER A 180 34.42 1.41 -31.75
C SER A 180 33.15 2.21 -31.43
N ASP A 181 33.29 3.54 -31.41
CA ASP A 181 32.21 4.51 -31.15
C ASP A 181 31.48 4.34 -29.79
N PHE A 182 32.07 3.63 -28.83
CA PHE A 182 31.48 3.48 -27.50
C PHE A 182 31.66 4.76 -26.65
N CYS A 183 30.55 5.42 -26.33
CA CYS A 183 30.51 6.51 -25.36
C CYS A 183 29.92 6.04 -24.03
N ARG A 184 30.76 5.89 -23.00
CA ARG A 184 30.33 5.44 -21.66
C ARG A 184 29.14 6.24 -21.11
N ASP A 185 29.13 7.56 -21.35
CA ASP A 185 28.16 8.47 -20.76
C ASP A 185 26.75 8.34 -21.40
N GLU A 186 26.62 7.61 -22.52
CA GLU A 186 25.33 7.23 -23.11
C GLU A 186 24.65 6.07 -22.38
N TYR A 187 25.36 5.39 -21.48
CA TYR A 187 24.86 4.25 -20.73
C TYR A 187 24.68 4.59 -19.25
N SER A 188 23.49 4.34 -18.73
CA SER A 188 23.16 4.50 -17.31
C SER A 188 22.03 3.55 -16.94
N LEU A 189 21.86 3.31 -15.64
CA LEU A 189 20.61 2.74 -15.14
C LEU A 189 19.50 3.77 -15.37
N LYS A 190 18.41 3.35 -16.02
CA LYS A 190 17.24 4.19 -16.24
C LYS A 190 16.76 4.73 -14.89
N THR A 191 16.59 6.04 -14.77
CA THR A 191 15.94 6.66 -13.61
C THR A 191 14.44 6.76 -13.86
N PHE A 192 13.63 6.33 -12.91
CA PHE A 192 12.19 6.53 -12.92
C PHE A 192 11.85 7.82 -12.19
N ARG A 193 10.78 8.48 -12.64
CA ARG A 193 10.29 9.67 -11.97
C ARG A 193 9.77 9.29 -10.59
N CYS A 194 10.28 9.97 -9.56
CA CYS A 194 9.86 9.79 -8.18
C CYS A 194 9.67 11.12 -7.45
N GLU A 195 8.78 11.13 -6.46
CA GLU A 195 8.55 12.27 -5.57
C GLU A 195 8.48 11.76 -4.12
N ILE A 196 8.98 12.57 -3.17
CA ILE A 196 8.86 12.28 -1.74
C ILE A 196 7.70 13.13 -1.21
N TRP A 197 6.65 12.49 -0.72
CA TRP A 197 5.52 13.16 -0.10
C TRP A 197 5.34 12.64 1.32
N GLN A 198 5.42 13.54 2.32
CA GLN A 198 5.25 13.20 3.74
C GLN A 198 6.14 12.03 4.21
N GLY A 199 7.35 11.92 3.65
CA GLY A 199 8.31 10.84 3.94
C GLY A 199 8.12 9.56 3.14
N PHE A 200 7.04 9.43 2.35
CA PHE A 200 6.83 8.30 1.47
C PHE A 200 7.43 8.58 0.09
N VAL A 201 8.14 7.60 -0.44
CA VAL A 201 8.75 7.63 -1.77
C VAL A 201 7.76 7.05 -2.77
N PHE A 202 7.24 7.91 -3.65
CA PHE A 202 6.36 7.49 -4.74
C PHE A 202 7.10 7.43 -6.06
N VAL A 203 6.77 6.45 -6.90
CA VAL A 203 7.24 6.33 -8.28
C VAL A 203 6.06 6.48 -9.25
N ASN A 204 6.32 7.07 -10.41
CA ASN A 204 5.41 7.02 -11.55
C ASN A 204 6.12 6.37 -12.73
N LEU A 205 5.65 5.20 -13.15
CA LEU A 205 6.34 4.38 -14.16
C LEU A 205 6.17 4.93 -15.58
N ASP A 206 5.05 5.61 -15.86
CA ASP A 206 4.81 6.30 -17.13
C ASP A 206 5.57 7.63 -17.25
N GLY A 207 5.95 8.23 -16.13
CA GLY A 207 6.66 9.51 -16.06
C GLY A 207 5.79 10.75 -16.31
N SER A 208 4.54 10.58 -16.73
CA SER A 208 3.63 11.64 -17.18
C SER A 208 2.74 12.23 -16.07
N ALA A 209 2.75 11.67 -14.85
CA ALA A 209 1.81 12.08 -13.80
C ALA A 209 1.93 13.56 -13.39
N THR A 210 0.84 14.16 -12.96
CA THR A 210 0.87 15.48 -12.30
C THR A 210 1.67 15.42 -10.99
N PRO A 211 2.36 16.51 -10.58
CA PRO A 211 3.13 16.52 -9.34
C PRO A 211 2.30 16.14 -8.11
N LEU A 212 2.79 15.20 -7.31
CA LEU A 212 2.06 14.58 -6.21
C LEU A 212 1.68 15.60 -5.12
N THR A 213 2.60 16.52 -4.82
CA THR A 213 2.40 17.53 -3.77
C THR A 213 1.21 18.46 -4.07
N ALA A 214 1.01 18.83 -5.33
CA ALA A 214 -0.13 19.66 -5.72
C ALA A 214 -1.46 18.92 -5.51
N GLU A 215 -1.46 17.61 -5.77
CA GLU A 215 -2.65 16.77 -5.76
C GLU A 215 -3.09 16.30 -4.37
N LEU A 216 -2.19 16.35 -3.39
CA LEU A 216 -2.42 15.89 -2.01
C LEU A 216 -2.28 17.02 -0.97
N SER A 217 -2.41 18.28 -1.38
CA SER A 217 -2.26 19.44 -0.50
C SER A 217 -3.29 19.48 0.63
N GLU A 218 -4.56 19.19 0.34
CA GLU A 218 -5.63 19.07 1.35
C GLU A 218 -5.34 17.94 2.34
N MET A 219 -5.01 16.74 1.83
CA MET A 219 -4.64 15.59 2.66
C MET A 219 -3.40 15.87 3.53
N ALA A 220 -2.44 16.65 3.02
CA ALA A 220 -1.27 17.03 3.79
C ALA A 220 -1.63 17.91 5.00
N THR A 221 -2.67 18.74 4.89
CA THR A 221 -3.21 19.54 5.99
C THR A 221 -3.87 18.64 7.04
N ASP A 222 -4.70 17.69 6.62
CA ASP A 222 -5.34 16.71 7.50
C ASP A 222 -4.34 15.88 8.33
N LEU A 223 -3.16 15.63 7.75
CA LEU A 223 -2.13 14.75 8.30
C LEU A 223 -0.98 15.51 9.00
N GLU A 224 -1.02 16.85 9.06
CA GLU A 224 0.09 17.66 9.58
C GLU A 224 0.50 17.25 11.00
N ALA A 225 -0.47 17.04 11.88
CA ALA A 225 -0.27 16.65 13.28
C ALA A 225 0.41 15.28 13.45
N PHE A 226 0.32 14.40 12.44
CA PHE A 226 0.94 13.06 12.50
C PHE A 226 2.44 13.09 12.20
N ARG A 227 2.95 14.18 11.60
CA ARG A 227 4.38 14.35 11.25
C ARG A 227 4.96 13.13 10.53
N LEU A 228 4.23 12.64 9.53
CA LEU A 228 4.49 11.35 8.87
C LEU A 228 5.95 11.18 8.44
N SER A 229 6.57 12.23 7.90
CA SER A 229 7.97 12.22 7.46
C SER A 229 9.00 11.96 8.56
N GLU A 230 8.65 12.20 9.82
CA GLU A 230 9.52 11.97 10.97
C GLU A 230 9.38 10.56 11.55
N LEU A 231 8.29 9.86 11.24
CA LEU A 231 8.00 8.55 11.81
C LEU A 231 9.03 7.51 11.35
N LYS A 232 9.15 6.43 12.13
CA LYS A 232 10.03 5.29 11.84
C LYS A 232 9.21 4.04 11.62
N VAL A 233 9.40 3.38 10.48
CA VAL A 233 8.90 2.02 10.24
C VAL A 233 9.60 1.08 11.23
N VAL A 234 8.82 0.47 12.13
CA VAL A 234 9.31 -0.41 13.20
C VAL A 234 8.77 -1.83 13.12
N ILE A 235 7.70 -2.00 12.35
CA ILE A 235 7.14 -3.31 11.98
C ILE A 235 6.97 -3.29 10.47
N ALA A 236 7.45 -4.34 9.81
CA ALA A 236 7.22 -4.62 8.41
C ALA A 236 6.99 -6.13 8.26
N ARG A 237 5.86 -6.52 7.67
CA ARG A 237 5.48 -7.92 7.43
C ARG A 237 5.12 -8.10 5.97
N GLU A 238 5.74 -9.08 5.31
CA GLU A 238 5.45 -9.43 3.92
C GLU A 238 4.45 -10.60 3.85
N TRP A 239 3.46 -10.47 2.98
CA TRP A 239 2.37 -11.40 2.77
C TRP A 239 2.24 -11.70 1.28
N ALA A 240 2.20 -12.99 0.94
CA ALA A 240 1.76 -13.43 -0.37
C ALA A 240 0.23 -13.57 -0.32
N CYS A 241 -0.46 -12.78 -1.13
CA CYS A 241 -1.92 -12.68 -1.10
C CYS A 241 -2.52 -13.35 -2.35
N PRO A 242 -3.35 -14.40 -2.22
CA PRO A 242 -3.99 -15.09 -3.35
C PRO A 242 -5.29 -14.40 -3.79
N PHE A 243 -5.29 -13.07 -3.87
CA PHE A 243 -6.45 -12.27 -4.28
C PHE A 243 -6.05 -11.00 -5.03
N ASN A 244 -7.01 -10.39 -5.74
CA ASN A 244 -6.81 -9.15 -6.49
C ASN A 244 -6.49 -7.99 -5.54
N TRP A 245 -5.63 -7.07 -5.98
CA TRP A 245 -5.28 -5.87 -5.20
C TRP A 245 -6.50 -5.02 -4.82
N LYS A 246 -7.53 -4.96 -5.68
CA LYS A 246 -8.78 -4.25 -5.40
C LYS A 246 -9.59 -4.87 -4.27
N VAL A 247 -9.58 -6.20 -4.14
CA VAL A 247 -10.28 -6.88 -3.03
C VAL A 247 -9.71 -6.41 -1.69
N LEU A 248 -8.38 -6.27 -1.60
CA LEU A 248 -7.74 -5.72 -0.40
C LEU A 248 -8.04 -4.24 -0.20
N ALA A 249 -7.97 -3.43 -1.25
CA ALA A 249 -8.23 -2.00 -1.16
C ALA A 249 -9.67 -1.71 -0.72
N GLU A 250 -10.65 -2.47 -1.24
CA GLU A 250 -12.04 -2.39 -0.85
C GLU A 250 -12.23 -2.85 0.60
N ASN A 251 -11.72 -4.03 0.98
CA ASN A 251 -11.78 -4.55 2.36
C ASN A 251 -11.15 -3.58 3.37
N PHE A 252 -9.99 -3.00 3.04
CA PHE A 252 -9.30 -2.07 3.93
C PHE A 252 -10.12 -0.80 4.20
N MET A 253 -10.90 -0.33 3.23
CA MET A 253 -11.50 1.01 3.26
C MET A 253 -12.89 1.08 3.89
N GLU A 254 -13.51 -0.05 4.23
CA GLU A 254 -14.83 -0.08 4.87
C GLU A 254 -14.81 -0.86 6.20
N SER A 255 -15.80 -0.63 7.04
CA SER A 255 -15.91 -1.28 8.37
C SER A 255 -17.17 -2.11 8.53
N TYR A 256 -17.97 -2.27 7.47
CA TYR A 256 -19.16 -3.11 7.51
C TYR A 256 -18.81 -4.55 7.85
N HIS A 257 -17.67 -5.05 7.36
CA HIS A 257 -17.17 -6.39 7.72
C HIS A 257 -16.77 -6.53 9.20
N HIS A 258 -16.63 -5.43 9.96
CA HIS A 258 -16.38 -5.51 11.41
C HIS A 258 -17.48 -6.30 12.13
N LEU A 259 -18.74 -6.18 11.66
CA LEU A 259 -19.90 -6.90 12.23
C LEU A 259 -19.74 -8.43 12.17
N GLY A 260 -19.01 -8.93 11.18
CA GLY A 260 -18.79 -10.35 10.97
C GLY A 260 -17.42 -10.79 11.47
N ILE A 261 -16.38 -10.45 10.72
CA ILE A 261 -15.07 -11.11 10.86
C ILE A 261 -14.28 -10.53 12.04
N HIS A 262 -14.35 -9.21 12.23
CA HIS A 262 -13.74 -8.53 13.39
C HIS A 262 -14.68 -8.37 14.59
N HIS A 263 -15.70 -9.23 14.75
CA HIS A 263 -16.68 -9.12 15.84
C HIS A 263 -16.05 -9.19 17.25
N LYS A 264 -14.83 -9.73 17.36
CA LYS A 264 -14.05 -9.83 18.60
C LYS A 264 -12.87 -8.87 18.69
N THR A 265 -12.40 -8.32 17.57
CA THR A 265 -11.15 -7.55 17.47
C THR A 265 -11.45 -6.07 17.29
N LEU A 266 -11.97 -5.66 16.13
CA LEU A 266 -12.23 -4.25 15.80
C LEU A 266 -13.64 -3.79 16.19
N GLN A 267 -14.69 -4.58 15.97
CA GLN A 267 -16.07 -4.18 16.26
C GLN A 267 -16.30 -3.74 17.73
N PRO A 268 -15.68 -4.39 18.74
CA PRO A 268 -15.81 -3.93 20.12
C PRO A 268 -15.10 -2.60 20.40
N LEU A 269 -14.17 -2.16 19.55
CA LEU A 269 -13.38 -0.93 19.73
C LEU A 269 -13.93 0.23 18.89
N MET A 270 -14.24 -0.05 17.63
CA MET A 270 -14.66 0.88 16.58
C MET A 270 -15.88 0.28 15.86
N PRO A 271 -17.09 0.47 16.42
CA PRO A 271 -18.29 -0.16 15.88
C PRO A 271 -18.57 0.32 14.45
N ALA A 272 -18.84 -0.61 13.54
CA ALA A 272 -19.13 -0.32 12.13
C ALA A 272 -20.19 0.77 11.92
N ARG A 273 -21.23 0.79 12.76
CA ARG A 273 -22.34 1.75 12.68
C ARG A 273 -21.94 3.21 12.94
N ASP A 274 -20.80 3.43 13.59
CA ASP A 274 -20.34 4.76 14.00
C ASP A 274 -19.36 5.35 12.96
N THR A 275 -18.93 4.53 11.99
CA THR A 275 -18.01 4.92 10.93
C THR A 275 -18.71 5.74 9.85
N TRP A 276 -17.94 6.56 9.15
CA TRP A 276 -18.47 7.45 8.12
C TRP A 276 -17.37 7.90 7.17
N THR A 277 -17.77 8.35 5.99
CA THR A 277 -16.88 8.76 4.90
C THR A 277 -17.09 10.24 4.58
N GLU A 278 -15.99 10.95 4.33
CA GLU A 278 -16.02 12.34 3.92
C GLU A 278 -16.55 12.51 2.48
N GLN A 279 -16.69 13.76 2.04
CA GLN A 279 -17.06 14.07 0.67
C GLN A 279 -16.09 13.40 -0.32
N GLU A 280 -16.61 12.97 -1.48
CA GLU A 280 -15.78 12.46 -2.57
C GLU A 280 -14.75 13.52 -2.99
N ARG A 281 -13.49 13.11 -3.10
CA ARG A 281 -12.41 13.94 -3.62
C ARG A 281 -11.79 13.32 -4.84
N ARG A 282 -11.10 14.17 -5.60
CA ARG A 282 -10.47 13.78 -6.86
C ARG A 282 -9.42 12.68 -6.74
N ARG A 283 -8.67 12.62 -5.63
CA ARG A 283 -7.44 11.80 -5.54
C ARG A 283 -7.39 10.81 -4.40
N TYR A 284 -8.20 11.00 -3.38
CA TYR A 284 -8.21 10.12 -2.22
C TYR A 284 -9.60 10.00 -1.61
N VAL A 285 -9.80 8.91 -0.89
CA VAL A 285 -10.96 8.69 -0.04
C VAL A 285 -10.49 8.72 1.41
N ARG A 286 -11.25 9.37 2.30
CA ARG A 286 -11.03 9.36 3.74
C ARG A 286 -12.27 8.82 4.46
N ALA A 287 -12.08 7.78 5.25
CA ALA A 287 -13.09 7.21 6.14
C ALA A 287 -12.63 7.32 7.60
N HIS A 288 -13.59 7.53 8.49
CA HIS A 288 -13.37 7.71 9.92
C HIS A 288 -13.93 6.52 10.67
N LEU A 289 -13.14 5.98 11.59
CA LEU A 289 -13.44 4.83 12.44
C LEU A 289 -13.37 5.29 13.90
N PRO A 290 -14.41 5.98 14.42
CA PRO A 290 -14.38 6.49 15.78
C PRO A 290 -14.37 5.35 16.78
N TYR A 291 -13.58 5.51 17.85
CA TYR A 291 -13.69 4.61 18.99
C TYR A 291 -15.06 4.78 19.65
N LYS A 292 -15.58 3.70 20.24
CA LYS A 292 -16.71 3.81 21.17
C LYS A 292 -16.32 4.64 22.40
N ASP A 293 -17.30 5.28 23.05
CA ASP A 293 -17.03 6.22 24.14
C ASP A 293 -16.21 5.63 25.30
N THR A 294 -16.48 4.40 25.71
CA THR A 294 -15.71 3.74 26.77
C THR A 294 -14.24 3.53 26.40
N VAL A 295 -13.93 3.29 25.13
CA VAL A 295 -12.53 3.17 24.66
C VAL A 295 -11.86 4.54 24.62
N ARG A 296 -12.59 5.60 24.29
CA ARG A 296 -12.07 6.98 24.36
C ARG A 296 -11.74 7.37 25.80
N GLU A 297 -12.59 6.99 26.76
CA GLU A 297 -12.37 7.22 28.19
C GLU A 297 -11.14 6.45 28.69
N ASP A 298 -11.03 5.17 28.33
CA ASP A 298 -9.87 4.32 28.66
C ASP A 298 -8.57 4.91 28.09
N PHE A 299 -8.60 5.37 26.83
CA PHE A 299 -7.44 5.99 26.18
C PHE A 299 -7.04 7.30 26.87
N ARG A 300 -8.00 8.17 27.22
CA ARG A 300 -7.73 9.41 27.98
C ARG A 300 -7.15 9.11 29.36
N ALA A 301 -7.65 8.06 30.03
CA ALA A 301 -7.14 7.64 31.33
C ALA A 301 -5.72 7.07 31.22
N PHE A 302 -5.43 6.30 30.17
CA PHE A 302 -4.10 5.79 29.84
C PHE A 302 -3.10 6.92 29.57
N GLU A 303 -3.45 7.86 28.70
CA GLU A 303 -2.62 9.02 28.37
C GLU A 303 -2.30 9.86 29.62
N LYS A 304 -3.30 10.10 30.49
CA LYS A 304 -3.12 10.86 31.73
C LYS A 304 -2.19 10.16 32.73
N LYS A 305 -2.20 8.83 32.78
CA LYS A 305 -1.29 8.06 33.65
C LYS A 305 0.15 8.08 33.15
N ALA A 306 0.36 8.28 31.84
CA ALA A 306 1.67 8.24 31.18
C ALA A 306 2.45 6.94 31.47
N ASP A 307 1.73 5.82 31.65
CA ASP A 307 2.30 4.50 31.87
C ASP A 307 2.30 3.69 30.57
N PHE A 308 3.42 3.76 29.84
CA PHE A 308 3.62 3.07 28.56
C PHE A 308 4.28 1.70 28.72
N SER A 309 4.00 0.99 29.82
CA SER A 309 4.59 -0.33 30.08
C SER A 309 4.07 -1.45 29.15
N GLU A 310 2.87 -1.28 28.60
CA GLU A 310 2.16 -2.29 27.79
C GLU A 310 1.53 -1.78 26.49
N ALA A 311 1.60 -0.48 26.19
CA ALA A 311 1.09 0.10 24.94
C ALA A 311 2.00 1.23 24.43
N LEU A 312 1.95 1.50 23.13
CA LEU A 312 2.74 2.57 22.52
C LEU A 312 2.24 3.94 23.01
N PRO A 313 3.13 4.92 23.18
CA PRO A 313 2.75 6.28 23.53
C PRO A 313 1.99 6.95 22.37
N PRO A 314 1.05 7.87 22.68
CA PRO A 314 0.37 8.66 21.67
C PRO A 314 1.34 9.55 20.88
N LEU A 315 0.99 9.86 19.65
CA LEU A 315 1.66 10.87 18.86
C LEU A 315 1.41 12.26 19.48
N PRO A 316 2.45 13.09 19.61
CA PRO A 316 2.44 14.23 20.54
C PRO A 316 1.58 15.41 20.11
N LEU A 317 1.34 15.59 18.80
CA LEU A 317 0.70 16.78 18.25
C LEU A 317 -0.77 16.58 17.87
N LEU A 318 -1.33 15.39 18.12
CA LEU A 318 -2.71 15.08 17.74
C LEU A 318 -3.71 15.90 18.54
N ASN A 319 -4.74 16.40 17.85
CA ASN A 319 -5.86 17.06 18.48
C ASN A 319 -6.81 16.01 19.14
N PRO A 320 -7.77 16.44 19.99
CA PRO A 320 -8.67 15.51 20.68
C PRO A 320 -9.51 14.60 19.77
N GLU A 321 -9.88 15.06 18.58
CA GLU A 321 -10.66 14.29 17.60
C GLU A 321 -9.78 13.18 17.00
N GLN A 322 -8.58 13.53 16.53
CA GLN A 322 -7.57 12.59 16.01
C GLN A 322 -7.14 11.54 17.04
N LYS A 323 -7.18 11.87 18.33
CA LYS A 323 -6.92 10.92 19.43
C LYS A 323 -8.09 9.95 19.69
N SER A 324 -9.26 10.21 19.12
CA SER A 324 -10.51 9.50 19.44
C SER A 324 -11.00 8.55 18.35
N GLU A 325 -10.23 8.41 17.27
CA GLU A 325 -10.60 7.60 16.10
C GLU A 325 -9.37 7.02 15.39
N TRP A 326 -9.64 6.09 14.48
CA TRP A 326 -8.75 5.78 13.38
C TRP A 326 -9.23 6.48 12.11
N GLY A 327 -8.29 6.96 11.29
CA GLY A 327 -8.59 7.50 9.96
C GLY A 327 -8.02 6.60 8.88
N LEU A 328 -8.85 6.15 7.95
CA LEU A 328 -8.44 5.35 6.79
C LEU A 328 -8.36 6.24 5.55
N PHE A 329 -7.28 6.09 4.80
CA PHE A 329 -7.04 6.81 3.57
C PHE A 329 -6.69 5.84 2.45
N LEU A 330 -7.34 6.01 1.30
CA LEU A 330 -6.94 5.43 0.04
C LEU A 330 -6.59 6.57 -0.91
N VAL A 331 -5.31 6.80 -1.15
CA VAL A 331 -4.87 7.63 -2.29
C VAL A 331 -4.79 6.73 -3.51
N HIS A 332 -5.56 7.08 -4.53
CA HIS A 332 -5.69 6.23 -5.70
C HIS A 332 -4.35 6.08 -6.46
N PRO A 333 -4.03 4.87 -6.95
CA PRO A 333 -4.85 3.65 -6.85
C PRO A 333 -4.58 2.79 -5.60
N THR A 334 -3.40 2.84 -5.00
CA THR A 334 -2.90 1.74 -4.13
C THR A 334 -2.29 2.19 -2.80
N PHE A 335 -2.24 3.48 -2.49
CA PHE A 335 -1.65 3.95 -1.23
C PHE A 335 -2.70 3.93 -0.11
N LEU A 336 -2.63 2.88 0.70
CA LEU A 336 -3.49 2.67 1.86
C LEU A 336 -2.75 3.09 3.12
N LEU A 337 -3.36 4.00 3.88
CA LEU A 337 -2.81 4.54 5.12
C LEU A 337 -3.91 4.51 6.19
N ALA A 338 -3.62 3.94 7.35
CA ALA A 338 -4.43 4.11 8.54
C ALA A 338 -3.67 4.96 9.56
N THR A 339 -4.35 5.94 10.11
CA THR A 339 -3.88 6.77 11.21
C THR A 339 -4.53 6.31 12.50
N ALA A 340 -3.74 6.24 13.56
CA ALA A 340 -4.20 5.91 14.90
C ALA A 340 -3.55 6.89 15.90
N PRO A 341 -4.05 6.98 17.14
CA PRO A 341 -3.51 7.94 18.10
C PRO A 341 -2.03 7.72 18.47
N ASP A 342 -1.52 6.49 18.35
CA ASP A 342 -0.18 6.08 18.80
C ASP A 342 0.75 5.66 17.65
N ARG A 343 0.23 5.51 16.44
CA ARG A 343 0.96 4.96 15.29
C ARG A 343 0.29 5.32 13.96
N VAL A 344 1.02 5.03 12.89
CA VAL A 344 0.49 5.02 11.52
C VAL A 344 0.75 3.66 10.90
N ILE A 345 -0.19 3.15 10.13
CA ILE A 345 -0.09 1.88 9.39
C ILE A 345 -0.13 2.22 7.91
N TRP A 346 0.86 1.76 7.16
CA TRP A 346 0.90 1.92 5.71
C TRP A 346 1.01 0.54 5.05
N TYR A 347 0.21 0.30 4.00
CA TYR A 347 0.32 -0.91 3.20
C TYR A 347 0.97 -0.60 1.85
N ARG A 348 2.02 -1.35 1.51
CA ARG A 348 2.62 -1.36 0.18
C ARG A 348 2.06 -2.53 -0.60
N LEU A 349 1.30 -2.23 -1.65
CA LEU A 349 0.67 -3.22 -2.52
C LEU A 349 1.49 -3.34 -3.80
N LEU A 350 1.88 -4.55 -4.16
CA LEU A 350 2.55 -4.88 -5.42
C LEU A 350 1.67 -5.89 -6.18
N PRO A 351 0.74 -5.43 -7.03
CA PRO A 351 -0.09 -6.32 -7.83
C PRO A 351 0.75 -7.20 -8.76
N LEU A 352 0.48 -8.50 -8.76
CA LEU A 352 1.22 -9.47 -9.57
C LEU A 352 0.37 -10.10 -10.69
N GLY A 353 -0.95 -9.90 -10.65
CA GLY A 353 -1.91 -10.47 -11.60
C GLY A 353 -3.36 -10.20 -11.15
N PRO A 354 -4.36 -10.73 -11.88
CA PRO A 354 -5.77 -10.53 -11.54
C PRO A 354 -6.15 -11.17 -10.20
N ASN A 355 -5.40 -12.12 -9.65
CA ASN A 355 -5.78 -12.84 -8.43
C ASN A 355 -4.61 -13.01 -7.44
N ARG A 356 -3.61 -12.14 -7.53
CA ARG A 356 -2.44 -12.19 -6.64
C ARG A 356 -1.81 -10.82 -6.46
N LEU A 357 -1.31 -10.57 -5.25
CA LEU A 357 -0.41 -9.47 -4.95
C LEU A 357 0.62 -9.88 -3.90
N ASP A 358 1.74 -9.18 -3.89
CA ASP A 358 2.61 -9.10 -2.72
C ASP A 358 2.22 -7.88 -1.89
N LEU A 359 2.00 -8.08 -0.59
CA LEU A 359 1.63 -7.04 0.36
C LEU A 359 2.73 -6.90 1.41
N MET A 360 3.12 -5.66 1.73
CA MET A 360 3.83 -5.36 2.96
C MET A 360 2.97 -4.50 3.87
N THR A 361 2.64 -5.00 5.05
CA THR A 361 1.99 -4.22 6.11
C THR A 361 3.04 -3.62 7.03
N THR A 362 2.84 -2.37 7.45
CA THR A 362 3.82 -1.66 8.27
C THR A 362 3.21 -1.03 9.52
N THR A 363 4.05 -0.71 10.50
CA THR A 363 3.73 0.22 11.58
C THR A 363 4.83 1.25 11.70
N LEU A 364 4.43 2.52 11.71
CA LEU A 364 5.26 3.69 11.88
C LEU A 364 4.96 4.34 13.23
N VAL A 365 6.01 4.69 13.98
CA VAL A 365 5.91 5.34 15.29
C VAL A 365 6.82 6.56 15.38
N ALA A 366 6.57 7.44 16.34
CA ALA A 366 7.45 8.58 16.60
C ALA A 366 8.88 8.12 16.95
N PRO A 367 9.93 8.87 16.57
CA PRO A 367 11.31 8.51 16.89
C PRO A 367 11.59 8.31 18.39
N ASP A 368 10.93 9.08 19.27
CA ASP A 368 11.13 8.94 20.71
C ASP A 368 10.56 7.61 21.26
N THR A 369 9.55 7.05 20.61
CA THR A 369 9.01 5.73 20.95
C THR A 369 10.07 4.64 20.82
N THR A 370 10.96 4.73 19.82
CA THR A 370 12.02 3.73 19.60
C THR A 370 13.14 3.81 20.65
N ARG A 371 13.19 4.89 21.43
CA ARG A 371 14.17 5.13 22.50
C ARG A 371 13.71 4.63 23.87
N LEU A 372 12.47 4.16 23.99
CA LEU A 372 11.95 3.61 25.25
C LEU A 372 12.70 2.34 25.65
N LYS A 373 13.01 2.20 26.95
CA LYS A 373 13.73 1.02 27.48
C LYS A 373 12.99 -0.30 27.24
N ASN A 374 11.66 -0.26 27.21
CA ASN A 374 10.78 -1.40 26.95
C ASN A 374 10.29 -1.45 25.49
N PHE A 375 10.87 -0.66 24.57
CA PHE A 375 10.37 -0.55 23.19
C PHE A 375 10.24 -1.91 22.50
N GLU A 376 11.21 -2.82 22.66
CA GLU A 376 11.15 -4.13 22.01
C GLU A 376 9.97 -4.98 22.49
N LYS A 377 9.61 -4.89 23.79
CA LYS A 377 8.39 -5.51 24.33
C LYS A 377 7.15 -4.92 23.67
N LEU A 378 7.07 -3.59 23.58
CA LEU A 378 5.94 -2.89 22.96
C LEU A 378 5.80 -3.22 21.48
N ARG A 379 6.92 -3.28 20.76
CA ARG A 379 6.99 -3.66 19.35
C ARG A 379 6.48 -5.09 19.14
N SER A 380 6.87 -6.03 20.00
CA SER A 380 6.37 -7.42 19.95
C SER A 380 4.86 -7.48 20.15
N LEU A 381 4.34 -6.82 21.21
CA LEU A 381 2.90 -6.76 21.50
C LEU A 381 2.11 -6.13 20.34
N ALA A 382 2.58 -5.00 19.83
CA ALA A 382 1.97 -4.33 18.67
C ALA A 382 1.98 -5.22 17.42
N THR A 383 3.06 -6.00 17.21
CA THR A 383 3.18 -6.92 16.09
C THR A 383 2.20 -8.09 16.19
N GLU A 384 2.03 -8.66 17.39
CA GLU A 384 1.06 -9.72 17.65
C GLU A 384 -0.37 -9.23 17.41
N GLN A 385 -0.72 -8.05 17.93
CA GLN A 385 -2.03 -7.43 17.74
C GLN A 385 -2.33 -7.16 16.26
N LEU A 386 -1.39 -6.52 15.54
CA LEU A 386 -1.53 -6.23 14.11
C LEU A 386 -1.69 -7.52 13.29
N THR A 387 -0.88 -8.54 13.60
CA THR A 387 -0.94 -9.83 12.91
C THR A 387 -2.28 -10.52 13.14
N ALA A 388 -2.82 -10.46 14.37
CA ALA A 388 -4.03 -11.16 14.74
C ALA A 388 -5.26 -10.71 13.92
N PHE A 389 -5.53 -9.39 13.84
CA PHE A 389 -6.67 -8.93 13.05
C PHE A 389 -6.38 -8.98 11.55
N HIS A 390 -5.13 -8.77 11.11
CA HIS A 390 -4.82 -8.82 9.68
C HIS A 390 -5.01 -10.23 9.09
N VAL A 391 -4.78 -11.30 9.85
CA VAL A 391 -5.08 -12.67 9.39
C VAL A 391 -6.58 -12.86 9.13
N GLU A 392 -7.46 -12.22 9.91
CA GLU A 392 -8.91 -12.26 9.68
C GLU A 392 -9.25 -11.67 8.29
N ASP A 393 -8.64 -10.53 7.92
CA ASP A 393 -8.79 -9.93 6.58
C ASP A 393 -8.28 -10.84 5.47
N MET A 394 -7.11 -11.45 5.67
CA MET A 394 -6.46 -12.31 4.68
C MET A 394 -7.32 -13.53 4.34
N GLU A 395 -7.97 -14.14 5.34
CA GLU A 395 -8.89 -15.27 5.14
C GLU A 395 -10.12 -14.84 4.33
N VAL A 396 -10.72 -13.70 4.65
CA VAL A 396 -11.93 -13.19 3.99
C VAL A 396 -11.63 -12.76 2.56
N CYS A 397 -10.55 -12.02 2.31
CA CYS A 397 -10.14 -11.60 0.97
C CYS A 397 -9.88 -12.82 0.07
N THR A 398 -9.28 -13.88 0.61
CA THR A 398 -9.06 -15.15 -0.11
C THR A 398 -10.39 -15.83 -0.45
N ALA A 399 -11.32 -15.88 0.49
CA ALA A 399 -12.65 -16.45 0.27
C ALA A 399 -13.48 -15.64 -0.73
N VAL A 400 -13.41 -14.31 -0.68
CA VAL A 400 -14.04 -13.39 -1.64
C VAL A 400 -13.49 -13.66 -3.04
N GLN A 401 -12.17 -13.69 -3.22
CA GLN A 401 -11.58 -13.98 -4.53
C GLN A 401 -12.06 -15.32 -5.10
N ARG A 402 -12.12 -16.36 -4.26
CA ARG A 402 -12.68 -17.66 -4.67
C ARG A 402 -14.14 -17.52 -5.13
N GLY A 403 -14.96 -16.77 -4.39
CA GLY A 403 -16.36 -16.52 -4.72
C GLY A 403 -16.55 -15.78 -6.06
N LEU A 404 -15.64 -14.87 -6.40
CA LEU A 404 -15.68 -14.12 -7.66
C LEU A 404 -15.56 -15.04 -8.91
N TYR A 405 -14.98 -16.23 -8.80
CA TYR A 405 -14.92 -17.22 -9.89
C TYR A 405 -16.17 -18.09 -10.03
N ALA A 406 -17.09 -18.08 -9.06
CA ALA A 406 -18.22 -19.00 -9.01
C ALA A 406 -19.30 -18.67 -10.07
N SER A 407 -19.94 -19.68 -10.66
CA SER A 407 -21.07 -19.49 -11.59
C SER A 407 -22.30 -18.88 -10.92
N GLY A 408 -22.43 -19.07 -9.61
CA GLY A 408 -23.50 -18.49 -8.80
C GLY A 408 -23.26 -17.04 -8.39
N TRP A 409 -22.15 -16.42 -8.82
CA TRP A 409 -21.91 -15.01 -8.53
C TRP A 409 -22.95 -14.13 -9.23
N GLN A 410 -23.40 -13.11 -8.51
CA GLN A 410 -24.23 -12.03 -9.03
C GLN A 410 -23.81 -10.73 -8.33
N PRO A 411 -24.06 -9.54 -8.92
CA PRO A 411 -23.79 -8.27 -8.24
C PRO A 411 -24.51 -8.19 -6.90
N GLY A 412 -23.75 -7.91 -5.83
CA GLY A 412 -24.27 -7.69 -4.49
C GLY A 412 -24.67 -6.23 -4.29
N ARG A 413 -25.54 -5.93 -3.31
CA ARG A 413 -25.85 -4.57 -2.90
C ARG A 413 -24.85 -4.09 -1.87
N LEU A 414 -24.37 -2.85 -2.02
CA LEU A 414 -23.54 -2.20 -1.02
C LEU A 414 -24.42 -1.56 0.07
N SER A 415 -23.92 -1.61 1.29
CA SER A 415 -24.40 -0.90 2.47
C SER A 415 -24.03 0.58 2.39
N HIS A 416 -24.77 1.42 3.13
CA HIS A 416 -24.35 2.80 3.35
C HIS A 416 -22.97 2.89 4.02
N LEU A 417 -22.55 1.89 4.80
CA LEU A 417 -21.21 1.84 5.42
C LEU A 417 -20.08 1.52 4.43
N GLU A 418 -20.40 1.19 3.18
CA GLU A 418 -19.46 0.83 2.11
C GLU A 418 -19.33 1.97 1.08
N MET A 419 -19.59 3.22 1.50
CA MET A 419 -19.36 4.39 0.65
C MET A 419 -17.94 4.44 0.06
N PRO A 420 -16.86 4.09 0.79
CA PRO A 420 -15.51 4.08 0.22
C PRO A 420 -15.34 3.11 -0.96
N VAL A 421 -16.00 1.95 -0.90
CA VAL A 421 -16.03 0.95 -1.98
C VAL A 421 -16.75 1.51 -3.20
N TRP A 422 -17.91 2.15 -2.99
CA TRP A 422 -18.64 2.82 -4.07
C TRP A 422 -17.85 3.97 -4.71
N LEU A 423 -17.15 4.79 -3.91
CA LEU A 423 -16.25 5.83 -4.41
C LEU A 423 -15.08 5.24 -5.21
N PHE A 424 -14.54 4.10 -4.76
CA PHE A 424 -13.50 3.39 -5.50
C PHE A 424 -14.00 2.87 -6.86
N HIS A 425 -15.25 2.39 -6.95
CA HIS A 425 -15.87 2.00 -8.22
C HIS A 425 -16.07 3.21 -9.15
N ARG A 426 -16.44 4.38 -8.61
CA ARG A 426 -16.51 5.65 -9.36
C ARG A 426 -15.15 6.09 -9.87
N TYR A 427 -14.11 5.92 -9.08
CA TYR A 427 -12.73 6.12 -9.52
C TYR A 427 -12.38 5.25 -10.72
N LEU A 428 -12.65 3.93 -10.66
CA LEU A 428 -12.39 3.04 -11.80
C LEU A 428 -13.18 3.47 -13.05
N ALA A 429 -14.46 3.84 -12.88
CA ALA A 429 -15.28 4.34 -13.98
C ALA A 429 -14.70 5.62 -14.61
N ALA A 430 -14.24 6.58 -13.80
CA ALA A 430 -13.60 7.80 -14.28
C ALA A 430 -12.30 7.50 -15.03
N ARG A 431 -11.47 6.57 -14.52
CA ARG A 431 -10.24 6.12 -15.20
C ARG A 431 -10.51 5.45 -16.54
N ILE A 432 -11.57 4.65 -16.66
CA ILE A 432 -12.00 4.07 -17.93
C ILE A 432 -12.31 5.18 -18.96
N SER A 433 -12.84 6.31 -18.51
CA SER A 433 -13.12 7.47 -19.35
C SER A 433 -11.92 8.42 -19.53
N GLY A 434 -10.73 8.07 -19.05
CA GLY A 434 -9.53 8.91 -19.13
C GLY A 434 -9.56 10.14 -18.22
N LYS A 435 -10.42 10.15 -17.20
CA LYS A 435 -10.64 11.26 -16.27
C LYS A 435 -10.26 10.88 -14.83
N TRP A 436 -10.52 11.81 -13.90
CA TRP A 436 -10.48 11.56 -12.46
C TRP A 436 -11.86 11.75 -11.85
N PRO A 437 -12.12 11.19 -10.64
CA PRO A 437 -13.31 11.52 -9.87
C PRO A 437 -13.53 13.03 -9.80
N THR A 438 -14.80 13.46 -9.70
CA THR A 438 -15.23 14.88 -9.64
C THR A 438 -15.02 15.72 -10.91
N ASP A 439 -14.28 15.23 -11.92
CA ASP A 439 -14.09 15.94 -13.19
C ASP A 439 -15.33 15.79 -14.11
N ASP A 440 -16.16 14.76 -13.90
CA ASP A 440 -17.30 14.39 -14.74
C ASP A 440 -18.65 14.28 -14.01
N TYR A 441 -18.64 14.26 -12.69
CA TYR A 441 -19.85 14.20 -11.85
C TYR A 441 -19.76 15.17 -10.68
N GLN A 442 -20.92 15.54 -10.14
CA GLN A 442 -20.96 16.20 -8.83
C GLN A 442 -20.34 15.28 -7.78
N PRO A 443 -19.43 15.80 -6.92
CA PRO A 443 -18.84 15.03 -5.84
C PRO A 443 -19.93 14.47 -4.92
N ALA A 444 -19.83 13.20 -4.58
CA ALA A 444 -20.73 12.61 -3.59
C ALA A 444 -20.60 13.34 -2.25
N PRO A 445 -21.71 13.72 -1.59
CA PRO A 445 -21.67 14.44 -0.32
C PRO A 445 -21.09 13.56 0.80
N SER A 446 -20.54 14.20 1.84
CA SER A 446 -20.15 13.46 3.05
C SER A 446 -21.34 12.78 3.71
N GLN A 447 -21.10 11.66 4.38
CA GLN A 447 -22.11 10.96 5.18
C GLN A 447 -22.47 11.70 6.47
N ARG A 448 -21.67 12.68 6.90
CA ARG A 448 -21.99 13.60 7.99
C ARG A 448 -22.17 15.01 7.43
N SER A 449 -23.20 15.70 7.92
CA SER A 449 -23.38 17.13 7.64
C SER A 449 -22.31 17.95 8.37
N GLU A 450 -21.78 18.99 7.74
CA GLU A 450 -20.80 19.94 8.34
C GLU A 450 -21.26 20.52 9.69
N ASN A 451 -22.57 20.58 9.95
CA ASN A 451 -23.15 21.06 11.20
C ASN A 451 -22.97 20.12 12.42
N CYS A 452 -22.53 18.88 12.24
CA CYS A 452 -22.34 17.94 13.36
C CYS A 452 -21.04 18.16 14.15
N VAL A 453 -20.07 18.89 13.60
CA VAL A 453 -18.75 19.08 14.24
C VAL A 453 -18.81 20.04 15.44
N THR A 454 -19.84 20.90 15.53
CA THR A 454 -19.96 21.94 16.57
C THR A 454 -20.74 21.51 17.82
N SER A 455 -21.28 20.29 17.90
CA SER A 455 -22.12 19.86 19.03
C SER A 455 -21.35 19.13 20.15
N CYS A 456 -20.08 18.78 19.95
CA CYS A 456 -19.25 18.11 20.97
C CYS A 456 -18.50 19.08 21.92
N SER A 457 -18.73 20.39 21.83
CA SER A 457 -18.13 21.41 22.69
C SER A 457 -19.14 22.03 23.66
N ARG A 458 -19.89 21.21 24.40
CA ARG A 458 -20.61 21.64 25.60
C ARG A 458 -20.42 20.67 26.76
#